data_AF-A0A849QHE3-F1
#
_entry.id   AF-A0A849QHE3-F1
#
_cell.length_a   1.000
_cell.length_b   1.000
_cell.length_c   1.000
_cell.angle_alpha   90.00
_cell.angle_beta   90.00
_cell.angle_gamma   90.00
#
_symmetry.space_group_name_H-M   'P 1'
#
loop_
_entity.id
_entity.type
_entity.pdbx_description
1 polymer ?
#
loop_
_entity_poly.entity_id
_entity_poly.type
_entity_poly.pdbx_seq_one_letter_code
_entity_poly.pdbx_strand_id
1 'polypeptide(L)'
;MRQMNPFANIPTIMTAEEIITFAHSKSKSASMKSSHMLKKVERTRIREITRLQDFVKHVKAKLRITVEEFPSLERMHPFYLELTEVLVGTDKLKQSLGAVYNC
;
A
#
# COMPACT_ATOMS: atom_id res chain seq x y z
N MET A 1 7.70 3.45 24.06
CA MET A 1 9.09 3.94 24.07
C MET A 1 9.19 5.10 23.10
N ARG A 2 9.73 6.27 23.51
CA ARG A 2 10.08 7.33 22.55
C ARG A 2 11.21 6.78 21.68
N GLN A 3 10.89 6.31 20.48
CA GLN A 3 11.93 5.98 19.51
C GLN A 3 12.62 7.29 19.12
N MET A 4 13.94 7.33 19.25
CA MET A 4 14.75 8.50 18.90
C MET A 4 14.79 8.73 17.39
N ASN A 5 14.70 7.67 16.58
CA ASN A 5 14.75 7.72 15.13
C ASN A 5 13.33 7.79 14.53
N PRO A 6 12.95 8.87 13.83
CA PRO A 6 11.61 9.04 13.25
C PRO A 6 11.29 8.06 12.11
N PHE A 7 12.28 7.36 11.55
CA PHE A 7 12.11 6.38 10.47
C PHE A 7 12.03 4.92 10.95
N ALA A 8 12.13 4.68 12.27
CA ALA A 8 12.30 3.33 12.81
C ALA A 8 11.10 2.40 12.64
N ASN A 9 9.89 2.93 12.41
CA ASN A 9 8.68 2.12 12.24
C ASN A 9 8.25 1.95 10.78
N ILE A 10 9.05 2.43 9.81
CA ILE A 10 8.72 2.25 8.40
C ILE A 10 8.78 0.76 8.08
N PRO A 11 7.67 0.15 7.63
CA PRO A 11 7.65 -1.26 7.28
C PRO A 11 8.45 -1.50 6.00
N THR A 12 8.86 -2.74 5.79
CA THR A 12 9.46 -3.14 4.52
C THR A 12 8.51 -2.82 3.36
N ILE A 13 8.99 -1.98 2.44
CA ILE A 13 8.24 -1.56 1.26
C ILE A 13 8.31 -2.69 0.24
N MET A 14 7.15 -3.16 -0.19
CA MET A 14 7.04 -4.20 -1.21
C MET A 14 7.31 -3.59 -2.59
N THR A 15 7.97 -4.35 -3.45
CA THR A 15 8.11 -4.03 -4.87
C THR A 15 6.75 -4.12 -5.59
N ALA A 16 6.65 -3.53 -6.78
CA ALA A 16 5.42 -3.59 -7.58
C ALA A 16 4.96 -5.03 -7.85
N GLU A 17 5.88 -5.92 -8.20
CA GLU A 17 5.59 -7.33 -8.48
C GLU A 17 5.10 -8.08 -7.23
N GLU A 18 5.71 -7.80 -6.06
CA GLU A 18 5.26 -8.37 -4.79
C GLU A 18 3.87 -7.88 -4.40
N ILE A 19 3.55 -6.59 -4.62
CA ILE A 19 2.21 -6.04 -4.37
C ILE A 19 1.18 -6.73 -5.26
N ILE A 20 1.47 -6.87 -6.56
CA ILE A 20 0.59 -7.53 -7.53
C ILE A 20 0.35 -8.98 -7.11
N THR A 21 1.43 -9.72 -6.83
CA THR A 21 1.36 -11.13 -6.42
C THR A 21 0.59 -11.30 -5.12
N PHE A 22 0.85 -10.44 -4.13
CA PHE A 22 0.15 -10.44 -2.85
C PHE A 22 -1.36 -10.17 -3.03
N ALA A 23 -1.71 -9.11 -3.76
CA ALA A 23 -3.09 -8.73 -3.98
C ALA A 23 -3.85 -9.80 -4.78
N HIS A 24 -3.22 -10.40 -5.79
CA HIS A 24 -3.80 -11.48 -6.58
C HIS A 24 -4.02 -12.75 -5.74
N SER A 25 -3.06 -13.12 -4.91
CA SER A 25 -3.18 -14.26 -3.98
C SER A 25 -4.35 -14.07 -3.00
N LYS A 26 -4.47 -12.87 -2.41
CA LYS A 26 -5.57 -12.53 -1.50
C LYS A 26 -6.92 -12.49 -2.21
N SER A 27 -7.02 -11.85 -3.37
CA SER A 27 -8.28 -11.77 -4.10
C SER A 27 -8.75 -13.12 -4.61
N LYS A 28 -7.85 -14.04 -5.00
CA LYS A 28 -8.23 -15.40 -5.44
C LYS A 28 -8.99 -16.17 -4.35
N SER A 29 -8.63 -15.96 -3.09
CA SER A 29 -9.28 -16.55 -1.92
C SER A 29 -10.65 -15.92 -1.59
N ALA A 30 -10.93 -14.74 -2.14
CA ALA A 30 -12.23 -14.12 -2.03
C ALA A 30 -13.27 -14.94 -2.81
N SER A 31 -14.23 -15.48 -2.06
CA SER A 31 -15.40 -16.15 -2.60
C SER A 31 -16.62 -15.64 -1.84
N MET A 32 -17.52 -14.94 -2.53
CA MET A 32 -18.83 -14.69 -1.97
C MET A 32 -19.61 -16.00 -1.84
N LYS A 33 -20.35 -16.15 -0.74
CA LYS A 33 -21.38 -17.18 -0.61
C LYS A 33 -22.50 -16.85 -1.60
N SER A 34 -22.42 -17.35 -2.83
CA SER A 34 -23.48 -17.17 -3.82
C SER A 34 -24.58 -18.22 -3.59
N SER A 35 -25.85 -17.80 -3.60
CA SER A 35 -26.97 -18.75 -3.56
C SER A 35 -26.88 -19.74 -4.71
N HIS A 36 -27.11 -21.03 -4.43
CA HIS A 36 -27.10 -22.09 -5.43
C HIS A 36 -28.20 -21.90 -6.50
N MET A 37 -29.20 -21.07 -6.21
CA MET A 37 -30.31 -20.72 -7.10
C MET A 37 -29.90 -19.80 -8.27
N LEU A 38 -28.72 -19.18 -8.21
CA LEU A 38 -28.25 -18.30 -9.28
C LEU A 38 -27.74 -19.10 -10.49
N LYS A 39 -27.99 -18.57 -11.70
CA LYS A 39 -27.41 -19.12 -12.94
C LYS A 39 -25.88 -19.08 -12.87
N LYS A 40 -25.20 -20.04 -13.52
CA LYS A 40 -23.73 -20.16 -13.50
C LYS A 40 -23.03 -18.86 -13.92
N VAL A 41 -23.53 -18.23 -14.99
CA VAL A 41 -22.98 -16.96 -15.51
C VAL A 41 -23.05 -15.84 -14.48
N GLU A 42 -24.19 -15.72 -13.77
CA GLU A 42 -24.37 -14.70 -12.73
C GLU A 42 -23.42 -14.92 -11.56
N ARG A 43 -23.28 -16.17 -11.09
CA ARG A 43 -22.35 -16.54 -10.02
C ARG A 43 -20.90 -16.22 -10.38
N THR A 44 -20.49 -16.54 -11.61
CA THR A 44 -19.15 -16.21 -12.10
C THR A 44 -18.96 -14.70 -12.16
N ARG A 45 -19.93 -13.95 -12.69
CA ARG A 45 -19.85 -12.48 -12.76
C ARG A 45 -19.65 -11.86 -11.38
N ILE A 46 -20.50 -12.24 -10.41
CA ILE A 46 -20.40 -11.73 -9.03
C ILE A 46 -19.02 -12.05 -8.44
N ARG A 47 -18.55 -13.30 -8.59
CA ARG A 47 -17.24 -13.72 -8.08
C ARG A 47 -16.11 -12.86 -8.65
N GLU A 48 -16.06 -12.68 -9.97
CA GLU A 48 -14.97 -11.93 -10.59
C GLU A 48 -15.02 -10.44 -10.25
N ILE A 49 -16.22 -9.85 -10.12
CA ILE A 49 -16.37 -8.49 -9.59
C ILE A 49 -15.81 -8.39 -8.17
N THR A 50 -16.15 -9.32 -7.28
CA THR A 50 -15.62 -9.32 -5.91
C THR A 50 -14.10 -9.45 -5.87
N ARG A 51 -13.54 -10.33 -6.69
CA ARG A 51 -12.09 -10.51 -6.80
C ARG A 51 -11.39 -9.25 -7.27
N LEU A 52 -11.94 -8.57 -8.27
CA LEU A 52 -11.41 -7.30 -8.74
C LEU A 52 -11.47 -6.22 -7.66
N GLN A 53 -12.58 -6.12 -6.93
CA GLN A 53 -12.72 -5.17 -5.82
C GLN A 53 -11.71 -5.45 -4.70
N ASP A 54 -11.55 -6.70 -4.29
CA ASP A 54 -10.57 -7.07 -3.26
C ASP A 54 -9.12 -6.88 -3.73
N PHE A 55 -8.83 -7.16 -5.00
CA PHE A 55 -7.51 -6.89 -5.58
C PHE A 55 -7.17 -5.40 -5.47
N VAL A 56 -8.05 -4.52 -5.96
CA VAL A 56 -7.85 -3.06 -5.90
C VAL A 56 -7.70 -2.59 -4.46
N LYS A 57 -8.53 -3.11 -3.55
CA LYS A 57 -8.44 -2.80 -2.11
C LYS A 57 -7.07 -3.15 -1.53
N HIS A 58 -6.54 -4.33 -1.84
CA HIS A 58 -5.24 -4.77 -1.34
C HIS A 58 -4.07 -3.97 -1.92
N VAL A 59 -4.10 -3.65 -3.21
CA VAL A 59 -3.09 -2.78 -3.85
C VAL A 59 -3.09 -1.40 -3.19
N LYS A 60 -4.25 -0.74 -3.11
CA LYS A 60 -4.37 0.59 -2.49
C LYS A 60 -3.92 0.60 -1.04
N ALA A 61 -4.25 -0.42 -0.26
CA ALA A 61 -3.81 -0.52 1.12
C ALA A 61 -2.29 -0.57 1.26
N LYS A 62 -1.59 -1.28 0.36
CA LYS A 62 -0.12 -1.40 0.38
C LYS A 62 0.59 -0.13 -0.11
N LEU A 63 0.05 0.56 -1.10
CA LEU A 63 0.58 1.86 -1.52
C LEU A 63 0.36 2.92 -0.43
N ARG A 64 -0.84 2.95 0.17
CA ARG A 64 -1.19 3.92 1.21
C ARG A 64 -0.31 3.78 2.46
N ILE A 65 -0.14 2.56 2.99
CA ILE A 65 0.71 2.34 4.17
C ILE A 65 2.17 2.72 3.90
N THR A 66 2.64 2.57 2.66
CA THR A 66 4.00 2.99 2.28
C THR A 66 4.20 4.49 2.44
N VAL A 67 3.16 5.31 2.26
CA VAL A 67 3.24 6.76 2.42
C VAL A 67 2.93 7.19 3.86
N GLU A 68 1.91 6.61 4.48
CA GLU A 68 1.44 6.98 5.81
C GLU A 68 2.45 6.71 6.93
N GLU A 69 3.32 5.70 6.77
CA GLU A 69 4.31 5.33 7.79
C GLU A 69 5.57 6.20 7.75
N PHE A 70 5.76 7.04 6.72
CA PHE A 70 6.89 7.97 6.69
C PHE A 70 6.64 9.15 7.62
N PRO A 71 7.68 9.63 8.34
CA PRO A 71 7.54 10.82 9.16
C PRO A 71 7.28 12.04 8.28
N SER A 72 6.43 12.94 8.76
CA SER A 72 6.21 14.23 8.13
C SER A 72 7.48 15.08 8.23
N LEU A 73 8.14 15.31 7.09
CA LEU A 73 9.44 16.00 7.03
C LEU A 73 9.39 17.39 7.67
N GLU A 74 8.28 18.10 7.51
CA GLU A 74 8.05 19.45 8.07
C GLU A 74 7.97 19.48 9.59
N ARG A 75 7.64 18.34 10.22
CA ARG A 75 7.49 18.21 11.68
C ARG A 75 8.70 17.54 12.33
N MET A 76 9.70 17.16 11.55
CA MET A 76 10.91 16.54 12.08
C MET A 76 11.83 17.58 12.73
N HIS A 77 12.58 17.14 13.74
CA HIS A 77 13.65 17.96 14.30
C HIS A 77 14.70 18.29 13.21
N PRO A 78 15.24 19.53 13.16
CA PRO A 78 16.17 19.96 12.10
C PRO A 78 17.33 19.00 11.86
N PHE A 79 17.90 18.43 12.94
CA PHE A 79 18.95 17.40 12.83
C PHE A 79 18.60 16.24 11.90
N TYR A 80 17.39 15.66 12.03
CA TYR A 80 16.97 14.54 11.18
C TYR A 80 16.57 15.00 9.78
N LEU A 81 16.06 16.22 9.65
CA LEU A 81 15.75 16.81 8.34
C LEU A 81 17.02 16.99 7.50
N GLU A 82 18.06 17.60 8.08
CA GLU A 82 19.37 17.77 7.44
C GLU A 82 20.03 16.42 7.13
N LEU A 83 19.95 15.46 8.05
CA LEU A 83 20.48 14.12 7.79
C LEU A 83 19.74 13.42 6.62
N THR A 84 18.43 13.61 6.52
CA THR A 84 17.62 13.09 5.41
C THR A 84 18.03 13.72 4.08
N GLU A 85 18.27 15.04 4.08
CA GLU A 85 18.77 15.76 2.91
C GLU A 85 20.10 15.20 2.42
N VAL A 86 21.07 15.02 3.33
CA VAL A 86 22.40 14.52 2.98
C VAL A 86 22.39 13.06 2.50
N LEU A 87 21.57 12.20 3.10
CA LEU A 87 21.59 10.76 2.79
C LEU A 87 20.73 10.36 1.60
N VAL A 88 19.57 11.01 1.41
CA VAL A 88 18.55 10.59 0.43
C VAL A 88 18.10 11.73 -0.48
N GLY A 89 18.14 12.97 0.02
CA GLY A 89 17.55 14.15 -0.62
C GLY A 89 16.06 14.27 -0.31
N THR A 90 15.66 15.35 0.35
CA THR A 90 14.27 15.58 0.79
C THR A 90 13.32 15.76 -0.38
N ASP A 91 13.75 16.43 -1.45
CA ASP A 91 12.95 16.61 -2.67
C ASP A 91 12.72 15.28 -3.41
N LYS A 92 13.76 14.47 -3.53
CA LYS A 92 13.67 13.14 -4.15
C LYS A 92 12.73 12.23 -3.36
N LEU A 93 12.81 12.29 -2.03
CA LEU A 93 11.91 11.54 -1.15
C LEU A 93 10.46 12.00 -1.31
N LYS A 94 10.20 13.31 -1.27
CA LYS A 94 8.85 13.88 -1.50
C LYS A 94 8.28 13.49 -2.85
N GLN A 95 9.07 13.59 -3.92
CA GLN A 95 8.65 13.21 -5.27
C GLN A 95 8.27 11.72 -5.33
N SER A 96 9.09 10.86 -4.72
CA SER A 96 8.84 9.42 -4.69
C SER A 96 7.57 9.07 -3.92
N LEU A 97 7.38 9.64 -2.72
CA LEU A 97 6.17 9.42 -1.92
C LEU A 97 4.93 10.00 -2.60
N GLY A 98 5.05 11.16 -3.25
CA GLY A 98 3.98 11.77 -4.04
C GLY A 98 3.58 10.91 -5.23
N ALA A 99 4.53 10.28 -5.93
CA ALA A 99 4.24 9.35 -7.01
C ALA A 99 3.47 8.11 -6.52
N VAL A 100 3.84 7.57 -5.36
CA VAL A 100 3.14 6.43 -4.73
C VAL A 100 1.73 6.82 -4.26
N TYR A 101 1.57 8.01 -3.67
CA TYR A 101 0.27 8.49 -3.19
C TYR A 101 -0.76 8.71 -4.30
N ASN A 102 -0.30 9.13 -5.49
CA ASN A 102 -1.16 9.45 -6.64
C ASN A 102 -1.44 8.26 -7.57
N CYS A 103 -0.97 7.05 -7.24
CA CYS A 103 -1.31 5.81 -7.96
C CYS A 103 -2.73 5.31 -7.62
#